data_AF-A0A9D6YMT4-F1
#
_entry.id   AF-A0A9D6YMT4-F1
#
_cell.length_a   1.000
_cell.length_b   1.000
_cell.length_c   1.000
_cell.angle_alpha   90.00
_cell.angle_beta   90.00
_cell.angle_gamma   90.00
#
_symmetry.space_group_name_H-M   'P 1'
#
loop_
_entity.id
_entity.type
_entity.pdbx_description
1 polymer ?
#
loop_
_entity_poly.entity_id
_entity_poly.type
_entity_poly.pdbx_seq_one_letter_code
_entity_poly.pdbx_strand_id
1 'polypeptide(L)'
;MIPTLGQTADFGFFGPGLAFYTATIHRLEADPVTLQTRIPGVFAGGDLVTGPRTAVEALAAGRRGALAIHSHLQKEPLPTDLPPLTSRGTGLIVDITGVPAAPRPAMPHLPVSERMANTQAEVELGFSAAEARAEAARCLACVCSQCVKNCTFLKHYVHDFPYTGKGIVRLLESKGEEEPLIPYSCHYCGLCQAVCPKDLHAGRACLDYRQRLVAKGQGPLPQHKGVQNYVKWGTHPLFTLTRPDPATG
;
A
#
# COMPACT_ATOMS: atom_id res chain seq x y z
N MET A 1 37.75 24.37 -3.47
CA MET A 1 36.68 25.05 -4.23
C MET A 1 35.62 24.02 -4.56
N ILE A 2 34.38 24.20 -4.09
CA ILE A 2 33.25 23.33 -4.47
C ILE A 2 32.41 24.12 -5.48
N PRO A 3 32.48 23.80 -6.78
CA PRO A 3 31.70 24.50 -7.79
C PRO A 3 30.22 24.10 -7.69
N THR A 4 29.33 25.07 -7.57
CA THR A 4 27.88 24.85 -7.65
C THR A 4 27.47 24.71 -9.11
N LEU A 5 27.24 23.47 -9.55
CA LEU A 5 26.79 23.17 -10.92
C LEU A 5 25.29 23.46 -11.06
N GLY A 6 24.92 24.12 -12.15
CA GLY A 6 23.52 24.33 -12.53
C GLY A 6 22.87 23.06 -13.10
N GLN A 7 21.59 23.16 -13.45
CA GLN A 7 20.80 22.08 -14.03
C GLN A 7 20.31 22.48 -15.43
N THR A 8 20.21 21.50 -16.34
CA THR A 8 19.59 21.64 -17.65
C THR A 8 18.70 20.42 -17.92
N ALA A 9 17.62 20.61 -18.67
CA ALA A 9 16.73 19.52 -19.05
C ALA A 9 17.36 18.68 -20.17
N ASP A 10 17.32 17.36 -20.02
CA ASP A 10 17.69 16.41 -21.06
C ASP A 10 16.47 16.11 -21.94
N PHE A 11 16.55 16.50 -23.22
CA PHE A 11 15.49 16.28 -24.19
C PHE A 11 15.72 15.03 -25.06
N GLY A 12 16.86 14.33 -24.92
CA GLY A 12 17.21 13.18 -25.74
C GLY A 12 16.24 11.99 -25.63
N PHE A 13 15.44 11.96 -24.57
CA PHE A 13 14.39 10.96 -24.35
C PHE A 13 13.11 11.21 -25.16
N PHE A 14 12.83 12.45 -25.58
CA PHE A 14 11.56 12.78 -26.23
C PHE A 14 11.64 12.54 -27.75
N GLY A 15 10.66 11.80 -28.28
CA GLY A 15 10.53 11.60 -29.72
C GLY A 15 10.20 12.91 -30.47
N PRO A 16 10.32 12.92 -31.82
CA PRO A 16 10.21 14.12 -32.65
C PRO A 16 8.85 14.87 -32.58
N GLY A 17 7.83 14.32 -31.92
CA GLY A 17 6.57 15.01 -31.65
C GLY A 17 6.53 15.83 -30.35
N LEU A 18 7.30 15.46 -29.32
CA LEU A 18 7.36 16.17 -28.03
C LEU A 18 8.51 17.17 -27.96
N ALA A 19 9.61 16.90 -28.66
CA ALA A 19 10.84 17.67 -28.56
C ALA A 19 10.83 19.03 -29.28
N PHE A 20 10.02 19.20 -30.34
CA PHE A 20 10.17 20.32 -31.28
C PHE A 20 9.08 21.40 -31.21
N TYR A 21 7.93 21.14 -30.57
CA TYR A 21 6.82 22.10 -30.52
C TYR A 21 6.91 23.10 -29.36
N THR A 22 7.95 23.06 -28.53
CA THR A 22 7.86 23.47 -27.11
C THR A 22 9.07 24.23 -26.54
N ALA A 23 10.13 24.52 -27.30
CA ALA A 23 11.36 25.05 -26.73
C ALA A 23 11.63 26.53 -27.06
N THR A 24 11.33 27.43 -26.12
CA THR A 24 12.17 28.62 -25.92
C THR A 24 13.20 28.28 -24.86
N ILE A 25 14.46 28.09 -25.28
CA ILE A 25 15.66 27.85 -24.44
C ILE A 25 15.48 26.77 -23.35
N HIS A 26 15.65 25.50 -23.74
CA HIS A 26 15.83 24.34 -22.84
C HIS A 26 14.68 24.03 -21.86
N ARG A 27 13.45 24.41 -22.18
CA ARG A 27 12.25 24.07 -21.40
C ARG A 27 11.14 23.55 -22.31
N LEU A 28 10.22 22.78 -21.73
CA LEU A 28 9.00 22.35 -22.39
C LEU A 28 7.87 23.35 -22.11
N GLU A 29 7.23 23.82 -23.18
CA GLU A 29 6.01 24.64 -23.10
C GLU A 29 4.82 23.80 -22.61
N ALA A 30 4.18 24.28 -21.55
CA ALA A 30 2.92 23.78 -21.02
C ALA A 30 2.11 24.95 -20.48
N ASP A 31 0.80 24.80 -20.45
CA ASP A 31 -0.11 25.78 -19.86
C ASP A 31 0.27 26.00 -18.37
N PRO A 32 0.43 27.25 -17.91
CA PRO A 32 0.97 27.53 -16.58
C PRO A 32 0.01 27.15 -15.43
N VAL A 33 -1.27 26.91 -15.73
CA VAL A 33 -2.31 26.58 -14.75
C VAL A 33 -2.61 25.07 -14.78
N THR A 34 -2.91 24.54 -15.98
CA THR A 34 -3.30 23.14 -16.18
C THR A 34 -2.11 22.22 -16.40
N LEU A 35 -0.91 22.76 -16.68
CA LEU A 35 0.28 21.99 -17.02
C LEU A 35 0.13 21.12 -18.27
N GLN A 36 -0.91 21.35 -19.07
CA GLN A 36 -1.14 20.61 -20.30
C GLN A 36 -0.21 21.14 -21.40
N THR A 37 0.44 20.23 -22.12
CA THR A 37 1.26 20.57 -23.28
C THR A 37 0.37 20.84 -24.50
N ARG A 38 0.98 21.17 -25.63
CA ARG A 38 0.28 21.29 -26.93
C ARG A 38 -0.32 19.96 -27.42
N ILE A 39 0.13 18.84 -26.88
CA ILE A 39 -0.44 17.52 -27.18
C ILE A 39 -1.60 17.26 -26.21
N PRO A 40 -2.84 17.09 -26.71
CA PRO A 40 -3.99 16.79 -25.86
C PRO A 40 -3.76 15.55 -24.98
N GLY A 41 -4.06 15.67 -23.69
CA GLY A 41 -3.89 14.57 -22.72
C GLY A 41 -2.46 14.36 -22.23
N VAL A 42 -1.48 15.14 -22.70
CA VAL A 42 -0.10 15.10 -22.23
C VAL A 42 0.19 16.31 -21.36
N PHE A 43 0.70 16.07 -20.16
CA PHE A 43 0.97 17.08 -19.13
C PHE A 43 2.46 17.10 -18.76
N ALA A 44 2.98 18.26 -18.40
CA ALA A 44 4.36 18.45 -17.98
C ALA A 44 4.47 19.49 -16.88
N GLY A 45 5.38 19.26 -15.92
CA GLY A 45 5.61 20.17 -14.81
C GLY A 45 6.99 19.96 -14.19
N GLY A 46 7.28 20.73 -13.14
CA GLY A 46 8.60 20.75 -12.51
C GLY A 46 9.65 21.45 -13.38
N ASP A 47 10.92 21.15 -13.14
CA ASP A 47 12.04 21.90 -13.73
C ASP A 47 12.07 21.87 -15.25
N LEU A 48 11.49 20.83 -15.87
CA LEU A 48 11.34 20.72 -17.31
C LEU A 48 10.49 21.87 -17.90
N VAL A 49 9.55 22.42 -17.14
CA VAL A 49 8.64 23.51 -17.56
C VAL A 49 9.02 24.83 -16.91
N THR A 50 9.27 24.84 -15.60
CA THR A 50 9.52 26.07 -14.84
C THR A 50 10.98 26.49 -14.80
N GLY A 51 11.91 25.61 -15.21
CA GLY A 51 13.32 25.70 -14.85
C GLY A 51 13.57 25.29 -13.39
N PRO A 52 14.84 25.25 -12.94
CA PRO A 52 15.23 24.79 -11.61
C PRO A 52 14.49 25.54 -10.51
N ARG A 53 13.73 24.81 -9.69
CA ARG A 53 12.97 25.34 -8.56
C ARG A 53 13.29 24.58 -7.28
N THR A 54 12.76 25.08 -6.16
CA THR A 54 12.87 24.38 -4.88
C THR A 54 12.10 23.05 -4.90
N ALA A 55 12.50 22.10 -4.05
CA ALA A 55 11.77 20.84 -3.90
C ALA A 55 10.28 21.05 -3.53
N VAL A 56 9.97 22.12 -2.79
CA VAL A 56 8.59 22.50 -2.42
C VAL A 56 7.78 22.89 -3.66
N GLU A 57 8.36 23.68 -4.56
CA GLU A 57 7.72 24.08 -5.82
C GLU A 57 7.56 22.89 -6.76
N ALA A 58 8.53 21.98 -6.81
CA ALA A 58 8.42 20.73 -7.59
C ALA A 58 7.27 19.84 -7.09
N LEU A 59 7.13 19.67 -5.77
CA LEU A 59 5.99 18.97 -5.16
C LEU A 59 4.66 19.66 -5.48
N ALA A 60 4.61 21.00 -5.40
CA ALA A 60 3.43 21.77 -5.74
C ALA A 60 3.05 21.65 -7.23
N ALA A 61 4.05 21.58 -8.13
CA ALA A 61 3.82 21.34 -9.55
C ALA A 61 3.29 19.92 -9.81
N GLY A 62 3.88 18.90 -9.18
CA GLY A 62 3.39 17.52 -9.28
C GLY A 62 1.95 17.38 -8.80
N ARG A 63 1.61 18.06 -7.69
CA ARG A 63 0.24 18.09 -7.16
C ARG A 63 -0.76 18.74 -8.14
N ARG A 64 -0.41 19.89 -8.71
CA ARG A 64 -1.23 20.56 -9.73
C ARG A 64 -1.40 19.69 -10.97
N GLY A 65 -0.32 19.05 -11.42
CA GLY A 65 -0.36 18.12 -12.56
C GLY A 65 -1.32 16.96 -12.32
N ALA A 66 -1.28 16.35 -11.14
CA ALA A 66 -2.21 15.27 -10.79
C ALA A 66 -3.68 15.72 -10.81
N LEU A 67 -3.99 16.93 -10.32
CA LEU A 67 -5.35 17.48 -10.36
C LEU A 67 -5.77 17.79 -11.80
N ALA A 68 -4.89 18.35 -12.62
CA ALA A 68 -5.20 18.64 -14.02
C ALA A 68 -5.44 17.37 -14.84
N ILE A 69 -4.62 16.33 -14.64
CA ILE A 69 -4.83 15.01 -15.24
C ILE A 69 -6.18 14.45 -14.80
N HIS A 70 -6.50 14.51 -13.50
CA HIS A 70 -7.77 14.03 -12.98
C HIS A 70 -8.98 14.76 -13.60
N SER A 71 -8.98 16.09 -13.56
CA SER A 71 -10.01 16.94 -14.16
C SER A 71 -10.18 16.65 -15.66
N HIS A 72 -9.06 16.49 -16.40
CA HIS A 72 -9.09 16.13 -17.81
C HIS A 72 -9.75 14.76 -18.07
N LEU A 73 -9.42 13.74 -17.27
CA LEU A 73 -9.99 12.40 -17.39
C LEU A 73 -11.48 12.36 -17.00
N GLN A 74 -11.88 13.12 -15.99
CA GLN A 74 -13.29 13.19 -15.54
C GLN A 74 -14.14 14.17 -16.36
N LYS A 75 -13.53 14.98 -17.23
CA LYS A 75 -14.17 16.09 -17.94
C LYS A 75 -14.81 17.12 -17.00
N GLU A 76 -14.14 17.35 -15.86
CA GLU A 76 -14.54 18.31 -14.84
C GLU A 76 -13.62 19.54 -14.87
N PRO A 77 -14.08 20.72 -14.41
CA PRO A 77 -13.21 21.89 -14.31
C PRO A 77 -12.06 21.65 -13.32
N LEU A 78 -10.93 22.34 -13.54
CA LEU A 78 -9.84 22.34 -12.58
C LEU A 78 -10.31 23.03 -11.28
N PRO A 79 -10.05 22.46 -10.09
CA PRO A 79 -10.41 23.12 -8.84
C PRO A 79 -9.66 24.44 -8.69
N THR A 80 -10.40 25.51 -8.35
CA THR A 80 -9.86 26.86 -8.13
C THR A 80 -8.89 26.89 -6.95
N ASP A 81 -9.21 26.13 -5.90
CA ASP A 81 -8.39 25.99 -4.71
C ASP A 81 -7.74 24.60 -4.67
N LEU A 82 -6.44 24.57 -4.37
CA LEU A 82 -5.78 23.30 -4.07
C LEU A 82 -6.43 22.72 -2.81
N PRO A 83 -6.75 21.40 -2.80
CA PRO A 83 -7.19 20.76 -1.58
C PRO A 83 -6.18 21.03 -0.46
N PRO A 84 -6.55 21.09 0.82
CA PRO A 84 -5.56 21.28 1.87
C PRO A 84 -4.59 20.08 1.94
N LEU A 85 -3.32 20.34 2.29
CA LEU A 85 -2.37 19.29 2.71
C LEU A 85 -2.60 18.99 4.19
N THR A 86 -3.80 18.52 4.53
CA THR A 86 -4.11 18.13 5.90
C THR A 86 -3.78 16.67 6.13
N SER A 87 -3.73 16.28 7.41
CA SER A 87 -3.78 14.87 7.77
C SER A 87 -5.01 14.25 7.10
N ARG A 88 -4.79 13.21 6.31
CA ARG A 88 -5.90 12.40 5.82
C ARG A 88 -6.41 11.55 6.97
N GLY A 89 -7.71 11.32 7.01
CA GLY A 89 -8.29 10.33 7.91
C GLY A 89 -7.55 9.01 7.75
N THR A 90 -7.08 8.46 8.86
CA THR A 90 -6.46 7.14 8.88
C THR A 90 -7.57 6.09 8.88
N GLY A 91 -7.44 5.03 8.08
CA GLY A 91 -8.34 3.88 8.13
C GLY A 91 -8.15 2.99 9.36
N LEU A 92 -7.24 3.36 10.27
CA LEU A 92 -7.00 2.71 11.54
C LEU A 92 -8.08 3.13 12.55
N ILE A 93 -8.57 2.15 13.29
CA ILE A 93 -9.51 2.33 14.38
C ILE A 93 -8.68 2.34 15.67
N VAL A 94 -8.95 3.27 16.57
CA VAL A 94 -8.36 3.25 17.90
C VAL A 94 -9.28 3.98 18.86
N ASP A 95 -9.52 3.39 20.02
CA ASP A 95 -10.22 4.08 21.10
C ASP A 95 -9.21 4.98 21.80
N ILE A 96 -9.45 6.29 21.76
CA ILE A 96 -8.62 7.30 22.42
C ILE A 96 -9.27 7.80 23.71
N THR A 97 -10.39 7.20 24.13
CA THR A 97 -11.10 7.60 25.35
C THR A 97 -10.18 7.47 26.56
N GLY A 98 -9.97 8.56 27.29
CA GLY A 98 -9.10 8.59 28.47
C GLY A 98 -7.59 8.60 28.17
N VAL A 99 -7.18 8.66 26.90
CA VAL A 99 -5.76 8.82 26.54
C VAL A 99 -5.38 10.29 26.66
N PRO A 100 -4.45 10.67 27.57
CA PRO A 100 -4.02 12.05 27.70
C PRO A 100 -3.23 12.50 26.46
N ALA A 101 -3.56 13.68 25.94
CA ALA A 101 -2.74 14.33 24.94
C ALA A 101 -1.38 14.70 25.55
N ALA A 102 -0.30 14.14 25.02
CA ALA A 102 1.06 14.49 25.41
C ALA A 102 1.86 15.01 24.19
N PRO A 103 2.73 16.01 24.38
CA PRO A 103 3.59 16.49 23.31
C PRO A 103 4.57 15.39 22.88
N ARG A 104 4.99 15.43 21.61
CA ARG A 104 6.06 14.57 21.12
C ARG A 104 7.36 14.91 21.88
N PRO A 105 8.08 13.93 22.44
CA PRO A 105 9.39 14.17 23.03
C PRO A 105 10.34 14.77 22.00
N ALA A 106 11.07 15.82 22.38
CA ALA A 106 12.07 16.43 21.51
C ALA A 106 13.27 15.48 21.37
N MET A 107 13.73 15.25 20.14
CA MET A 107 14.95 14.49 19.90
C MET A 107 16.14 15.26 20.49
N PRO A 108 16.94 14.65 21.39
CA PRO A 108 18.18 15.26 21.86
C PRO A 108 19.12 15.48 20.68
N HIS A 109 19.68 16.67 20.60
CA HIS A 109 20.65 16.98 19.56
C HIS A 109 21.95 17.50 20.15
N LEU A 110 23.05 17.24 19.44
CA LEU A 110 24.35 17.79 19.77
C LEU A 110 24.29 19.34 19.77
N PRO A 111 24.96 20.06 20.69
CA PRO A 111 25.01 21.52 20.64
C PRO A 111 25.63 22.04 19.34
N VAL A 112 25.17 23.20 18.85
CA VAL A 112 25.65 23.77 17.57
C VAL A 112 27.16 24.00 17.57
N SER A 113 27.73 24.46 18.69
CA SER A 113 29.18 24.64 18.86
C SER A 113 29.98 23.36 18.59
N GLU A 114 29.46 22.22 19.05
CA GLU A 114 30.09 20.91 18.87
C GLU A 114 29.89 20.37 17.44
N ARG A 115 28.72 20.63 16.83
CA ARG A 115 28.49 20.31 15.41
C ARG A 115 29.45 21.07 14.49
N MET A 116 29.75 22.32 14.81
CA MET A 116 30.70 23.14 14.05
C MET A 116 32.13 22.65 14.20
N ALA A 117 32.48 22.13 15.39
CA ALA A 117 33.82 21.59 15.67
C ALA A 117 34.05 20.22 15.01
N ASN A 118 32.99 19.42 14.83
CA ASN A 118 33.08 18.10 14.20
C ASN A 118 31.90 17.84 13.24
N THR A 119 32.15 18.01 11.95
CA THR A 119 31.16 17.84 10.88
C THR A 119 30.79 16.37 10.60
N GLN A 120 31.50 15.41 11.20
CA GLN A 120 31.22 13.98 11.09
C GLN A 120 30.47 13.43 12.31
N ALA A 121 30.24 14.26 13.35
CA ALA A 121 29.54 13.82 14.55
C ALA A 121 28.04 13.62 14.28
N GLU A 122 27.48 12.58 14.89
CA GLU A 122 26.03 12.33 14.86
C GLU A 122 25.29 13.47 15.57
N VAL A 123 24.32 14.07 14.88
CA VAL A 123 23.60 15.23 15.38
C VAL A 123 22.39 14.83 16.22
N GLU A 124 21.68 13.78 15.83
CA GLU A 124 20.55 13.22 16.59
C GLU A 124 21.07 12.17 17.56
N LEU A 125 21.12 12.51 18.85
CA LEU A 125 21.77 11.65 19.86
C LEU A 125 20.89 10.48 20.32
N GLY A 126 19.67 10.39 19.79
CA GLY A 126 18.69 9.39 20.17
C GLY A 126 18.10 9.62 21.58
N PHE A 127 17.14 8.77 21.94
CA PHE A 127 16.55 8.77 23.28
C PHE A 127 17.33 7.87 24.23
N SER A 128 17.34 8.22 25.52
CA SER A 128 17.75 7.28 26.55
C SER A 128 16.80 6.07 26.56
N ALA A 129 17.26 4.94 27.11
CA ALA A 129 16.43 3.74 27.21
C ALA A 129 15.13 3.98 28.01
N ALA A 130 15.13 4.92 28.97
CA ALA A 130 13.93 5.28 29.73
C ALA A 130 12.92 6.06 28.86
N GLU A 131 13.40 7.08 28.14
CA GLU A 131 12.57 7.90 27.24
C GLU A 131 12.03 7.07 26.07
N ALA A 132 12.85 6.20 25.50
CA ALA A 132 12.43 5.30 24.42
C ALA A 132 11.29 4.38 24.86
N ARG A 133 11.36 3.83 26.10
CA ARG A 133 10.27 3.01 26.67
C ARG A 133 9.02 3.84 26.93
N ALA A 134 9.18 5.07 27.45
CA ALA A 134 8.06 5.97 27.69
C ALA A 134 7.33 6.35 26.39
N GLU A 135 8.06 6.67 25.32
CA GLU A 135 7.46 6.98 24.02
C GLU A 135 6.84 5.74 23.36
N ALA A 136 7.45 4.56 23.50
CA ALA A 136 6.84 3.31 23.03
C ALA A 136 5.54 2.98 23.77
N ALA A 137 5.46 3.27 25.08
CA ALA A 137 4.25 3.09 25.88
C ALA A 137 3.09 4.03 25.48
N ARG A 138 3.39 5.12 24.78
CA ARG A 138 2.41 6.04 24.16
C ARG A 138 1.75 5.48 22.90
N CYS A 139 2.19 4.32 22.40
CA CYS A 139 1.60 3.65 21.25
C CYS A 139 0.12 3.30 21.52
N LEU A 140 -0.78 3.82 20.67
CA LEU A 140 -2.23 3.59 20.81
C LEU A 140 -2.68 2.20 20.34
N ALA A 141 -1.76 1.33 19.91
CA ALA A 141 -2.07 0.01 19.35
C ALA A 141 -3.13 0.08 18.21
N CYS A 142 -3.02 1.10 17.35
CA CYS A 142 -3.93 1.33 16.23
C CYS A 142 -4.16 0.06 15.41
N VAL A 143 -5.42 -0.25 15.14
CA VAL A 143 -5.82 -1.48 14.45
C VAL A 143 -6.38 -1.19 13.07
N CYS A 144 -6.06 -2.05 12.12
CA CYS A 144 -6.67 -2.05 10.79
C CYS A 144 -7.76 -3.11 10.75
N SER A 145 -8.97 -2.73 10.36
CA SER A 145 -10.10 -3.65 10.17
C SER A 145 -10.47 -3.86 8.69
N GLN A 146 -9.62 -3.43 7.75
CA GLN A 146 -9.92 -3.52 6.31
C GLN A 146 -10.19 -4.96 5.84
N CYS A 147 -9.40 -5.93 6.33
CA CYS A 147 -9.63 -7.34 5.99
C CYS A 147 -11.00 -7.83 6.49
N VAL A 148 -11.41 -7.47 7.70
CA VAL A 148 -12.71 -7.86 8.26
C VAL A 148 -13.85 -7.09 7.59
N LYS A 149 -13.70 -5.78 7.35
CA LYS A 149 -14.69 -4.93 6.66
C LYS A 149 -15.02 -5.40 5.24
N ASN A 150 -14.08 -6.02 4.54
CA ASN A 150 -14.28 -6.43 3.15
C ASN A 150 -14.52 -7.94 2.97
N CYS A 151 -14.20 -8.79 3.95
CA CYS A 151 -14.35 -10.24 3.84
C CYS A 151 -15.57 -10.75 4.60
N THR A 152 -16.57 -11.29 3.89
CA THR A 152 -17.79 -11.86 4.48
C THR A 152 -17.50 -12.96 5.50
N PHE A 153 -16.53 -13.84 5.20
CA PHE A 153 -16.07 -14.88 6.12
C PHE A 153 -15.54 -14.28 7.43
N LEU A 154 -14.66 -13.28 7.36
CA LEU A 154 -14.11 -12.66 8.56
C LEU A 154 -15.18 -11.88 9.34
N LYS A 155 -16.15 -11.22 8.69
CA LYS A 155 -17.28 -10.56 9.39
C LYS A 155 -18.11 -11.54 10.21
N HIS A 156 -18.26 -12.76 9.71
CA HIS A 156 -19.09 -13.78 10.34
C HIS A 156 -18.40 -14.42 11.56
N TYR A 157 -17.07 -14.55 11.55
CA TYR A 157 -16.34 -15.25 12.62
C TYR A 157 -15.54 -14.33 13.55
N VAL A 158 -15.26 -13.09 13.15
CA VAL A 158 -14.47 -12.14 13.95
C VAL A 158 -15.40 -11.07 14.51
N HIS A 159 -15.80 -11.25 15.77
CA HIS A 159 -16.67 -10.32 16.50
C HIS A 159 -15.96 -9.55 17.61
N ASP A 160 -14.77 -10.00 18.03
CA ASP A 160 -14.04 -9.32 19.08
C ASP A 160 -13.37 -8.06 18.54
N PHE A 161 -13.62 -6.92 19.20
CA PHE A 161 -12.83 -5.72 18.99
C PHE A 161 -11.34 -6.07 19.25
N PRO A 162 -10.41 -5.76 18.32
CA PRO A 162 -10.48 -4.70 17.32
C PRO A 162 -10.96 -5.08 15.90
N TYR A 163 -11.62 -6.23 15.71
CA TYR A 163 -12.07 -6.70 14.39
C TYR A 163 -10.92 -6.80 13.38
N THR A 164 -9.89 -7.56 13.73
CA THR A 164 -8.70 -7.75 12.89
C THR A 164 -8.53 -9.21 12.48
N GLY A 165 -7.69 -9.47 11.48
CA GLY A 165 -7.30 -10.83 11.11
C GLY A 165 -6.69 -11.65 12.25
N LYS A 166 -6.28 -11.04 13.38
CA LYS A 166 -5.88 -11.77 14.58
C LYS A 166 -7.04 -12.52 15.23
N GLY A 167 -8.27 -12.02 15.11
CA GLY A 167 -9.44 -12.66 15.69
C GLY A 167 -9.68 -14.05 15.12
N ILE A 168 -9.52 -14.22 13.79
CA ILE A 168 -9.67 -15.56 13.19
C ILE A 168 -8.56 -16.51 13.63
N VAL A 169 -7.33 -16.03 13.84
CA VAL A 169 -6.23 -16.87 14.35
C VAL A 169 -6.56 -17.38 15.76
N ARG A 170 -6.99 -16.50 16.67
CA ARG A 170 -7.40 -16.88 18.03
C ARG A 170 -8.59 -17.84 18.05
N LEU A 171 -9.56 -17.62 17.17
CA LEU A 171 -10.70 -18.53 17.04
C LEU A 171 -10.26 -19.92 16.57
N LEU A 172 -9.37 -20.00 15.59
CA LEU A 172 -8.82 -21.28 15.12
C LEU A 172 -7.98 -21.96 16.21
N GLU A 173 -7.19 -21.21 16.96
CA GLU A 173 -6.44 -21.73 18.12
C GLU A 173 -7.34 -22.39 19.16
N SER A 174 -8.51 -21.80 19.43
CA SER A 174 -9.44 -22.33 20.42
C SER A 174 -10.36 -23.43 19.91
N LYS A 175 -10.84 -23.35 18.65
CA LYS A 175 -11.92 -24.20 18.13
C LYS A 175 -11.66 -24.83 16.77
N GLY A 176 -10.57 -24.47 16.10
CA GLY A 176 -10.35 -24.80 14.69
C GLY A 176 -10.22 -26.29 14.40
N GLU A 177 -9.84 -27.10 15.38
CA GLU A 177 -9.79 -28.57 15.24
C GLU A 177 -11.12 -29.25 15.61
N GLU A 178 -11.88 -28.69 16.56
CA GLU A 178 -13.14 -29.23 17.06
C GLU A 178 -14.33 -28.87 16.17
N GLU A 179 -14.26 -27.71 15.50
CA GLU A 179 -15.28 -27.21 14.59
C GLU A 179 -14.72 -27.06 13.16
N PRO A 180 -14.55 -28.17 12.40
CA PRO A 180 -13.97 -28.15 11.05
C PRO A 180 -14.64 -27.18 10.08
N LEU A 181 -15.91 -26.84 10.28
CA LEU A 181 -16.59 -25.88 9.40
C LEU A 181 -15.91 -24.51 9.42
N ILE A 182 -15.35 -24.06 10.55
CA ILE A 182 -14.70 -22.74 10.68
C ILE A 182 -13.54 -22.59 9.66
N PRO A 183 -12.47 -23.41 9.69
CA PRO A 183 -11.39 -23.27 8.71
C PRO A 183 -11.86 -23.57 7.28
N TYR A 184 -12.88 -24.41 7.06
CA TYR A 184 -13.38 -24.73 5.71
C TYR A 184 -14.30 -23.64 5.11
N SER A 185 -14.92 -22.78 5.90
CA SER A 185 -15.75 -21.66 5.42
C SER A 185 -14.96 -20.55 4.70
N CYS A 186 -13.64 -20.46 4.90
CA CYS A 186 -12.80 -19.49 4.17
C CYS A 186 -12.66 -19.86 2.67
N HIS A 187 -13.01 -19.01 1.72
CA HIS A 187 -12.80 -19.39 0.30
C HIS A 187 -11.31 -19.40 -0.14
N TYR A 188 -10.39 -18.90 0.70
CA TYR A 188 -8.97 -18.77 0.37
C TYR A 188 -8.70 -17.93 -0.90
N CYS A 189 -9.51 -16.89 -1.13
CA CYS A 189 -9.48 -16.09 -2.36
C CYS A 189 -8.44 -14.96 -2.41
N GLY A 190 -7.71 -14.69 -1.32
CA GLY A 190 -6.74 -13.59 -1.29
C GLY A 190 -7.31 -12.18 -1.07
N LEU A 191 -8.63 -11.97 -0.99
CA LEU A 191 -9.20 -10.63 -0.79
C LEU A 191 -8.67 -9.93 0.46
N CYS A 192 -8.52 -10.68 1.57
CA CYS A 192 -7.96 -10.15 2.81
C CYS A 192 -6.51 -9.66 2.69
N GLN A 193 -5.72 -10.27 1.80
CA GLN A 193 -4.35 -9.88 1.49
C GLN A 193 -4.34 -8.62 0.63
N ALA A 194 -5.15 -8.59 -0.44
CA ALA A 194 -5.22 -7.47 -1.37
C ALA A 194 -5.62 -6.14 -0.70
N VAL A 195 -6.50 -6.19 0.31
CA VAL A 195 -6.92 -4.98 1.06
C VAL A 195 -6.02 -4.67 2.26
N CYS A 196 -5.06 -5.54 2.59
CA CYS A 196 -4.17 -5.34 3.73
C CYS A 196 -3.02 -4.41 3.34
N PRO A 197 -2.79 -3.30 4.06
CA PRO A 197 -1.65 -2.41 3.79
C PRO A 197 -0.27 -3.05 4.07
N LYS A 198 -0.27 -4.26 4.66
CA LYS A 198 0.92 -5.06 4.97
C LYS A 198 0.92 -6.40 4.25
N ASP A 199 0.04 -6.58 3.25
CA ASP A 199 -0.03 -7.80 2.43
C ASP A 199 -0.25 -9.09 3.25
N LEU A 200 -1.03 -9.01 4.35
CA LEU A 200 -1.30 -10.13 5.23
C LEU A 200 -2.48 -10.98 4.74
N HIS A 201 -2.21 -12.26 4.42
CA HIS A 201 -3.25 -13.21 4.02
C HIS A 201 -3.83 -13.99 5.23
N ALA A 202 -4.90 -13.49 5.83
CA ALA A 202 -5.59 -14.12 6.97
C ALA A 202 -6.03 -15.58 6.69
N GLY A 203 -6.37 -15.91 5.45
CA GLY A 203 -6.76 -17.28 5.07
C GLY A 203 -5.65 -18.33 5.22
N ARG A 204 -4.37 -17.94 5.37
CA ARG A 204 -3.26 -18.89 5.58
C ARG A 204 -3.45 -19.72 6.84
N ALA A 205 -3.98 -19.11 7.91
CA ALA A 205 -4.34 -19.83 9.12
C ALA A 205 -5.44 -20.87 8.86
N CYS A 206 -6.45 -20.53 8.06
CA CYS A 206 -7.49 -21.49 7.70
C CYS A 206 -6.93 -22.66 6.88
N LEU A 207 -6.01 -22.41 5.95
CA LEU A 207 -5.36 -23.47 5.16
C LEU A 207 -4.54 -24.41 6.04
N ASP A 208 -3.74 -23.85 6.95
CA ASP A 208 -2.96 -24.64 7.91
C ASP A 208 -3.87 -25.57 8.73
N TYR A 209 -4.97 -25.05 9.28
CA TYR A 209 -5.93 -25.88 10.01
C TYR A 209 -6.62 -26.94 9.14
N ARG A 210 -6.94 -26.66 7.87
CA ARG A 210 -7.45 -27.68 6.95
C ARG A 210 -6.45 -28.81 6.76
N GLN A 211 -5.17 -28.48 6.59
CA GLN A 211 -4.10 -29.47 6.42
C GLN A 211 -3.94 -30.34 7.67
N ARG A 212 -4.02 -29.75 8.86
CA ARG A 212 -4.03 -30.49 10.13
C ARG A 212 -5.24 -31.42 10.25
N LEU A 213 -6.43 -30.96 9.91
CA LEU A 213 -7.65 -31.78 9.92
C LEU A 213 -7.55 -32.96 8.93
N VAL A 214 -7.01 -32.73 7.73
CA VAL A 214 -6.74 -33.79 6.76
C VAL A 214 -5.75 -34.81 7.31
N ALA A 215 -4.65 -34.35 7.92
CA ALA A 215 -3.65 -35.23 8.52
C ALA A 215 -4.24 -36.11 9.65
N LYS A 216 -5.25 -35.61 10.36
CA LYS A 216 -6.01 -36.35 11.40
C LYS A 216 -7.14 -37.23 10.86
N GLY A 217 -7.35 -37.26 9.54
CA GLY A 217 -8.47 -37.98 8.92
C GLY A 217 -9.85 -37.34 9.15
N GLN A 218 -9.88 -36.11 9.66
CA GLN A 218 -11.09 -35.31 9.89
C GLN A 218 -11.44 -34.41 8.70
N GLY A 219 -10.63 -34.45 7.64
CA GLY A 219 -10.87 -33.74 6.40
C GLY A 219 -10.32 -34.50 5.17
N PRO A 220 -10.71 -34.14 3.95
CA PRO A 220 -11.75 -33.16 3.61
C PRO A 220 -13.14 -33.55 4.16
N LEU A 221 -13.97 -32.55 4.47
CA LEU A 221 -15.29 -32.78 5.06
C LEU A 221 -16.15 -33.72 4.19
N PRO A 222 -17.11 -34.48 4.79
CA PRO A 222 -17.98 -35.41 4.06
C PRO A 222 -18.71 -34.79 2.85
N GLN A 223 -19.07 -33.51 2.93
CA GLN A 223 -19.73 -32.75 1.87
C GLN A 223 -18.84 -32.58 0.62
N HIS A 224 -17.51 -32.68 0.76
CA HIS A 224 -16.56 -32.60 -0.36
C HIS A 224 -16.44 -33.90 -1.15
N LYS A 225 -17.11 -34.99 -0.75
CA LYS A 225 -17.04 -36.29 -1.43
C LYS A 225 -17.35 -36.20 -2.94
N GLY A 226 -18.30 -35.34 -3.33
CA GLY A 226 -18.62 -35.10 -4.74
C GLY A 226 -17.43 -34.54 -5.53
N VAL A 227 -16.77 -33.51 -5.00
CA VAL A 227 -15.58 -32.90 -5.61
C VAL A 227 -14.40 -33.87 -5.63
N GLN A 228 -14.20 -34.63 -4.54
CA GLN A 228 -13.15 -35.65 -4.50
C GLN A 228 -13.37 -36.73 -5.56
N ASN A 229 -14.60 -37.20 -5.73
CA ASN A 229 -14.94 -38.14 -6.78
C ASN A 229 -14.68 -37.53 -8.16
N TYR A 230 -15.13 -36.28 -8.40
CA TYR A 230 -14.88 -35.59 -9.66
C TYR A 230 -13.38 -35.52 -10.00
N VAL A 231 -12.53 -35.11 -9.04
CA VAL A 231 -11.07 -35.09 -9.23
C VAL A 231 -10.53 -36.48 -9.49
N LYS A 232 -10.94 -37.49 -8.70
CA LYS A 232 -10.51 -38.89 -8.87
C LYS A 232 -10.86 -39.46 -10.25
N TRP A 233 -12.04 -39.13 -10.78
CA TRP A 233 -12.46 -39.53 -12.11
C TRP A 233 -11.71 -38.75 -13.20
N GLY A 234 -11.55 -37.44 -13.03
CA GLY A 234 -10.86 -36.57 -14.00
C GLY A 234 -9.36 -36.79 -14.09
N THR A 235 -8.71 -37.30 -13.03
CA THR A 235 -7.29 -37.70 -13.06
C THR A 235 -7.10 -39.20 -13.30
N HIS A 236 -8.20 -39.94 -13.53
CA HIS A 236 -8.11 -41.36 -13.80
C HIS A 236 -7.43 -41.57 -15.18
N PRO A 237 -6.51 -42.54 -15.33
CA PRO A 237 -5.84 -42.81 -16.61
C PRO A 237 -6.79 -43.08 -17.79
N LEU A 238 -8.01 -43.55 -17.50
CA LEU A 238 -9.08 -43.76 -18.49
C LEU A 238 -9.65 -42.46 -19.07
N PHE A 239 -9.53 -41.33 -18.35
CA PHE A 239 -10.00 -40.00 -18.77
C PHE A 239 -8.81 -39.11 -19.15
N THR A 240 -7.85 -39.67 -19.90
CA THR A 240 -6.74 -38.88 -20.45
C THR A 240 -7.25 -38.06 -21.63
N LEU A 241 -7.24 -36.73 -21.51
CA LEU A 241 -7.50 -35.85 -22.65
C LEU A 241 -6.38 -36.05 -23.68
N THR A 242 -6.65 -36.83 -24.72
CA THR A 242 -5.80 -36.90 -25.91
C THR A 242 -6.02 -35.61 -26.68
N ARG A 243 -5.14 -34.63 -26.49
CA ARG A 243 -5.04 -33.51 -27.42
C ARG A 243 -4.27 -34.03 -28.64
N PRO A 244 -4.73 -33.75 -29.87
CA PRO A 244 -3.92 -34.01 -31.04
C PRO A 244 -2.56 -33.33 -30.89
N ASP A 245 -1.51 -33.97 -31.40
CA ASP A 245 -0.19 -33.34 -31.44
C ASP A 245 -0.33 -32.03 -32.25
N PRO A 246 -0.01 -30.86 -31.67
CA PRO A 246 -0.14 -29.58 -32.38
C PRO A 246 0.69 -29.51 -33.66
N ALA A 247 1.65 -30.42 -33.88
CA ALA A 247 2.39 -30.55 -35.13
C ALA A 247 1.67 -31.39 -36.21
N THR A 248 0.76 -32.30 -35.83
CA THR A 248 0.08 -33.22 -36.78
C THR A 248 -1.42 -32.98 -36.95
N GLY A 249 -2.05 -32.20 -36.06
CA GLY A 249 -3.46 -31.82 -36.16
C GLY A 249 -4.43 -32.77 -35.48
#